data_AF-A0A7C3C4L0-F1
#
_entry.id   AF-A0A7C3C4L0-F1
#
_cell.length_a   1.000
_cell.length_b   1.000
_cell.length_c   1.000
_cell.angle_alpha   90.00
_cell.angle_beta   90.00
_cell.angle_gamma   90.00
#
_symmetry.space_group_name_H-M   'P 1'
#
loop_
_entity.id
_entity.type
_entity.pdbx_description
1 polymer ?
#
loop_
_entity_poly.entity_id
_entity_poly.type
_entity_poly.pdbx_seq_one_letter_code
_entity_poly.pdbx_strand_id
1 'polypeptide(L)' 'SYPEATKIEMFKHAYESFKPWQTGEDKVFFYLCMEPHELWAKTFGYNYATNNDFEHAMLGAYCKKIGQDYLI' A
#
# COMPACT_ATOMS: atom_id res chain seq x y z
N SER A 1 19.93 5.59 3.64
CA SER A 1 18.75 4.81 4.03
C SER A 1 18.68 4.75 5.54
N TYR A 2 17.49 4.85 6.14
CA TYR A 2 17.30 4.57 7.57
C TYR A 2 17.50 3.07 7.87
N PRO A 3 17.83 2.70 9.13
CA PRO A 3 17.76 1.32 9.59
C PRO A 3 16.36 0.73 9.39
N GLU A 4 16.27 -0.58 9.17
CA GLU A 4 14.99 -1.26 8.89
C GLU A 4 13.96 -1.01 10.00
N ALA A 5 14.35 -1.13 11.27
CA ALA A 5 13.47 -0.90 12.41
C ALA A 5 12.81 0.48 12.38
N THR A 6 13.59 1.52 12.06
CA THR A 6 13.10 2.90 11.93
C THR A 6 12.12 3.03 10.76
N LYS A 7 12.40 2.38 9.62
CA LYS A 7 11.47 2.38 8.48
C LYS A 7 10.14 1.72 8.85
N ILE A 8 10.17 0.57 9.52
CA ILE A 8 8.97 -0.15 9.94
C ILE A 8 8.12 0.74 10.85
N GLU A 9 8.74 1.36 11.85
CA GLU A 9 8.06 2.27 12.76
C GLU A 9 7.41 3.44 12.02
N MET A 10 8.15 4.11 11.15
CA MET A 10 7.64 5.24 10.37
C MET A 10 6.48 4.85 9.45
N PHE A 11 6.62 3.74 8.71
CA PHE A 11 5.59 3.29 7.77
C PHE A 11 4.36 2.73 8.48
N LYS A 12 4.54 2.04 9.60
CA LYS A 12 3.42 1.58 10.43
C LYS A 12 2.68 2.76 11.04
N HIS A 13 3.40 3.75 11.57
CA HIS A 13 2.80 4.97 12.09
C HIS A 13 1.98 5.68 11.01
N ALA A 14 2.55 5.88 9.82
CA ALA A 14 1.84 6.45 8.68
C ALA A 14 0.60 5.64 8.31
N TYR A 15 0.69 4.31 8.21
CA TYR A 15 -0.46 3.46 7.91
C TYR A 15 -1.58 3.60 8.94
N GLU A 16 -1.23 3.61 10.24
CA GLU A 16 -2.18 3.74 11.33
C GLU A 16 -2.85 5.12 11.38
N SER A 17 -2.13 6.19 11.05
CA SER A 17 -2.70 7.54 10.95
C SER A 17 -3.81 7.66 9.91
N PHE A 18 -3.77 6.82 8.86
CA PHE A 18 -4.77 6.80 7.79
C PHE A 18 -5.91 5.79 8.03
N LYS A 19 -5.96 5.13 9.20
CA LYS A 19 -7.05 4.19 9.57
C LYS A 19 -8.46 4.71 9.28
N PRO A 20 -8.82 5.99 9.54
CA PRO A 20 -10.16 6.49 9.24
C PRO A 20 -10.56 6.38 7.76
N TRP A 21 -9.58 6.40 6.84
CA TRP A 21 -9.82 6.25 5.41
C TRP A 21 -9.81 4.79 4.93
N GLN A 22 -9.45 3.82 5.77
CA GLN A 22 -9.35 2.40 5.37
C GLN A 22 -10.67 1.63 5.43
N THR A 23 -11.75 2.25 5.94
CA THR A 23 -13.06 1.60 6.15
C THR A 23 -14.11 1.97 5.09
N GLY A 24 -13.91 3.04 4.33
CA GLY A 24 -14.87 3.54 3.33
C GLY A 24 -14.59 3.10 1.89
N GLU A 25 -15.31 3.69 0.94
CA GLU A 25 -15.08 3.48 -0.49
C GLU A 25 -13.81 4.20 -0.99
N ASP A 26 -13.45 5.29 -0.31
CA ASP A 26 -12.31 6.18 -0.59
C ASP A 26 -11.00 5.72 0.08
N LYS A 27 -10.71 4.42 0.02
CA LYS A 27 -9.49 3.88 0.64
C LYS A 27 -8.23 4.48 0.03
N VAL A 28 -7.29 4.83 0.90
CA VAL A 28 -5.96 5.27 0.48
C VAL A 28 -5.11 4.05 0.20
N PHE A 29 -4.60 3.95 -1.03
CA PHE A 29 -3.67 2.91 -1.43
C PHE A 29 -2.25 3.28 -1.00
N PHE A 30 -1.55 2.35 -0.34
CA PHE A 30 -0.16 2.52 0.05
C PHE A 30 0.75 1.81 -0.94
N TYR A 31 1.82 2.48 -1.36
CA TYR A 31 2.87 1.90 -2.19
C TYR A 31 4.24 2.22 -1.58
N LEU A 32 4.91 1.18 -1.06
CA LEU A 32 6.30 1.29 -0.59
C LEU A 32 7.26 1.12 -1.78
N CYS A 33 7.51 2.21 -2.51
CA CYS A 33 8.38 2.22 -3.68
C CYS A 33 9.83 1.89 -3.33
N MET A 34 10.46 1.01 -4.12
CA MET A 34 11.85 0.54 -3.96
C MET A 34 12.19 -0.09 -2.59
N GLU A 35 11.17 -0.52 -1.82
CA GLU A 35 11.37 -1.23 -0.56
C GLU A 35 11.17 -2.74 -0.74
N PRO A 36 11.86 -3.60 0.06
CA PRO A 36 11.67 -5.05 0.00
C PRO A 36 10.23 -5.47 0.29
N HIS A 37 9.75 -6.51 -0.39
CA HIS A 37 8.38 -7.01 -0.20
C HIS A 37 8.11 -7.46 1.25
N GLU A 38 9.13 -7.89 1.99
CA GLU A 38 9.03 -8.29 3.39
C GLU A 38 8.60 -7.12 4.29
N LEU A 39 8.94 -5.90 3.90
CA LEU A 39 8.63 -4.70 4.67
C LEU A 39 7.12 -4.47 4.74
N TRP A 40 6.39 -4.78 3.67
CA TRP A 40 4.93 -4.70 3.62
C TRP A 40 4.26 -5.55 4.70
N ALA A 41 4.71 -6.79 4.86
CA ALA A 41 4.16 -7.68 5.88
C ALA A 41 4.46 -7.15 7.29
N LYS A 42 5.67 -6.60 7.50
CA LYS A 42 6.09 -5.99 8.78
C LYS A 42 5.35 -4.68 9.09
N THR A 43 4.93 -3.91 8.09
CA THR A 43 4.29 -2.59 8.26
C THR A 43 2.76 -2.65 8.24
N PHE A 44 2.19 -3.40 7.29
CA PHE A 44 0.75 -3.44 7.02
C PHE A 44 0.09 -4.76 7.42
N GLY A 45 0.88 -5.80 7.71
CA GLY A 45 0.39 -7.14 8.05
C GLY A 45 0.05 -8.01 6.84
N TYR A 46 0.32 -7.54 5.62
CA TYR A 46 0.15 -8.31 4.38
C TYR A 46 1.21 -7.92 3.35
N ASN A 47 1.42 -8.76 2.35
CA ASN A 47 2.23 -8.45 1.17
C ASN A 47 1.58 -9.09 -0.08
N TYR A 48 2.09 -8.72 -1.26
CA TYR A 48 1.69 -9.33 -2.52
C TYR A 48 2.62 -10.49 -2.85
N ALA A 49 2.06 -11.60 -3.36
CA ALA A 49 2.83 -12.79 -3.70
C ALA A 49 3.67 -12.59 -4.97
N THR A 50 3.15 -11.82 -5.92
CA THR A 50 3.83 -11.49 -7.18
C THR A 50 3.72 -10.00 -7.50
N ASN A 51 4.58 -9.53 -8.41
CA ASN A 51 4.48 -8.16 -8.95
C ASN A 51 3.14 -7.93 -9.66
N ASN A 52 2.59 -8.96 -10.33
CA ASN A 52 1.31 -8.86 -11.02
C ASN A 52 0.16 -8.66 -10.04
N ASP A 53 0.19 -9.31 -8.87
CA ASP A 53 -0.83 -9.12 -7.83
C ASP A 53 -0.79 -7.69 -7.28
N PHE A 54 0.42 -7.15 -7.07
CA PHE A 54 0.62 -5.76 -6.67
C PHE A 54 0.09 -4.79 -7.75
N GLU A 55 0.45 -5.01 -9.01
CA GLU A 55 0.07 -4.14 -10.13
C GLU A 55 -1.45 -4.14 -10.33
N HIS A 56 -2.10 -5.30 -10.28
CA HIS A 56 -3.56 -5.39 -10.33
C HIS A 56 -4.22 -4.63 -9.16
N ALA A 57 -3.71 -4.77 -7.93
CA ALA A 57 -4.25 -4.06 -6.78
C ALA A 57 -4.05 -2.54 -6.89
N MET A 58 -2.89 -2.11 -7.37
CA MET A 58 -2.55 -0.71 -7.60
C MET A 58 -3.45 -0.08 -8.66
N LEU A 59 -3.52 -0.68 -9.86
CA LEU A 59 -4.34 -0.20 -10.96
C LEU A 59 -5.82 -0.20 -10.57
N GLY A 60 -6.31 -1.26 -9.92
CA GLY A 60 -7.69 -1.33 -9.43
C GLY A 60 -8.03 -0.21 -8.45
N ALA A 61 -7.13 0.10 -7.51
CA ALA A 61 -7.32 1.22 -6.59
C ALA A 61 -7.34 2.57 -7.31
N TYR A 62 -6.48 2.77 -8.31
CA TYR A 62 -6.40 4.01 -9.07
C TYR A 62 -7.63 4.21 -9.95
N CYS A 63 -8.00 3.20 -10.75
CA CYS A 63 -9.21 3.14 -11.56
C CYS A 63 -10.45 3.51 -10.74
N LYS A 64 -10.63 2.87 -9.58
CA LYS A 64 -11.74 3.15 -8.69
C LYS A 64 -11.74 4.60 -8.22
N LYS A 65 -10.58 5.15 -7.84
CA LYS A 65 -10.46 6.52 -7.32
C LYS A 65 -10.80 7.57 -8.38
N ILE A 66 -10.48 7.32 -9.65
CA ILE A 66 -10.72 8.26 -10.76
C ILE A 66 -11.99 7.95 -11.55
N GLY A 67 -12.74 6.91 -11.18
CA GLY A 67 -13.99 6.51 -11.84
C GLY A 67 -13.80 5.95 -13.25
N GLN A 68 -12.72 5.21 -13.49
CA GLN A 68 -12.45 4.53 -14.77
C GLN A 68 -12.59 3.01 -14.64
N ASP A 69 -13.16 2.37 -15.66
CA ASP A 69 -13.34 0.92 -15.70
C ASP A 69 -12.03 0.16 -16.03
N TYR A 70 -11.08 0.83 -16.68
CA TYR A 70 -9.76 0.29 -17.01
C TYR A 70 -8.75 1.41 -17.23
N LEU A 71 -7.49 1.18 -16.84
CA LEU A 71 -6.34 1.97 -17.28
C LEU A 71 -5.84 1.32 -18.59
N ILE A 72 -5.81 2.11 -19.67
CA ILE A 72 -5.43 1.72 -21.04
C ILE A 72 -4.01 1.14 -21.07
#